data_AF-A0A1X6X226-F1
#
_entry.id   AF-A0A1X6X226-F1
#
_cell.length_a   1.000
_cell.length_b   1.000
_cell.length_c   1.000
_cell.angle_alpha   90.00
_cell.angle_beta   90.00
_cell.angle_gamma   90.00
#
_symmetry.space_group_name_H-M   'P 1'
#
loop_
_entity.id
_entity.type
_entity.pdbx_description
1 polymer ?
#
loop_
_entity_poly.entity_id
_entity_poly.type
_entity_poly.pdbx_seq_one_letter_code
_entity_poly.pdbx_strand_id
1 'polypeptide(L)'
;MSSADPALIVVTTVAEDEQAGCLVGFHTQSSMAAEQYCFWLSKANHTYRVSLRSALFGLHFLTHVDLAMAEHFGTRSGEDTATFSGIDLDPDDSAVPLIRALPNRMVVERIAMLDDGGDHVGITARVVSAEASGPFIPLRTSDVSHLVPGHGSGERAIHP
;
A
#
# COMPACT_ATOMS: atom_id res chain seq x y z
N MET A 1 2.29 0.53 20.88
CA MET A 1 1.55 0.78 19.63
C MET A 1 1.11 -0.51 18.96
N SER A 2 1.95 -1.56 18.90
CA SER A 2 1.60 -2.87 18.33
C SER A 2 0.30 -3.49 18.86
N SER A 3 -0.09 -3.18 20.11
CA SER A 3 -1.34 -3.62 20.72
C SER A 3 -2.62 -3.10 20.04
N ALA A 4 -2.54 -2.06 19.22
CA ALA A 4 -3.69 -1.57 18.42
C ALA A 4 -4.06 -2.53 17.28
N ASP A 5 -3.11 -3.39 16.90
CA ASP A 5 -3.29 -4.47 15.92
C ASP A 5 -4.07 -4.07 14.66
N PRO A 6 -3.60 -3.04 13.93
CA PRO A 6 -4.32 -2.56 12.77
C PRO A 6 -4.34 -3.61 11.67
N ALA A 7 -5.39 -3.52 10.85
CA ALA A 7 -5.49 -4.30 9.62
C ALA A 7 -4.33 -3.95 8.67
N LEU A 8 -4.06 -4.84 7.72
CA LEU A 8 -3.03 -4.64 6.72
C LEU A 8 -3.65 -4.43 5.34
N ILE A 9 -3.01 -3.57 4.56
CA ILE A 9 -3.30 -3.40 3.14
C ILE A 9 -2.02 -3.56 2.33
N VAL A 10 -2.16 -3.97 1.07
CA VAL A 10 -1.11 -3.74 0.07
C VAL A 10 -1.45 -2.46 -0.68
N VAL A 11 -0.52 -1.53 -0.72
CA VAL A 11 -0.62 -0.34 -1.57
C VAL A 11 0.14 -0.60 -2.85
N THR A 12 -0.45 -0.25 -3.98
CA THR A 12 0.11 -0.36 -5.33
C THR A 12 0.01 0.98 -6.04
N THR A 13 0.99 1.29 -6.88
CA THR A 13 0.99 2.51 -7.70
C THR A 13 1.89 2.30 -8.92
N VAL A 14 1.78 3.19 -9.89
CA VAL A 14 2.61 3.21 -11.09
C VAL A 14 2.92 4.65 -11.47
N ALA A 15 4.16 4.90 -11.89
CA ALA A 15 4.55 6.12 -12.58
C ALA A 15 5.33 5.73 -13.82
N GLU A 16 4.91 6.25 -14.98
CA GLU A 16 5.51 5.86 -16.27
C GLU A 16 5.41 4.33 -16.44
N ASP A 17 6.53 3.61 -16.51
CA ASP A 17 6.59 2.15 -16.62
C ASP A 17 7.06 1.48 -15.31
N GLU A 18 7.17 2.23 -14.21
CA GLU A 18 7.67 1.76 -12.92
C GLU A 18 6.49 1.42 -11.99
N GLN A 19 6.21 0.13 -11.85
CA GLN A 19 5.20 -0.39 -10.91
C GLN A 19 5.82 -0.59 -9.53
N ALA A 20 5.12 -0.17 -8.49
CA ALA A 20 5.54 -0.38 -7.11
C ALA A 20 4.39 -0.83 -6.21
N GLY A 21 4.72 -1.63 -5.20
CA GLY A 21 3.79 -1.97 -4.15
C GLY A 21 4.48 -2.33 -2.84
N CYS A 22 3.80 -2.11 -1.72
CA CYS A 22 4.30 -2.48 -0.40
C CYS A 22 3.17 -2.77 0.59
N LEU A 23 3.48 -3.54 1.62
CA LEU A 23 2.61 -3.76 2.77
C LEU A 23 2.53 -2.48 3.63
N VAL A 24 1.33 -2.11 4.05
CA VAL A 24 1.07 -0.92 4.88
C VAL A 24 0.15 -1.29 6.03
N GLY A 25 0.56 -0.95 7.26
CA GLY A 25 -0.27 -1.07 8.47
C GLY A 25 -0.76 0.27 9.02
N PHE A 26 -0.33 1.39 8.44
CA PHE A 26 -0.75 2.73 8.83
C PHE A 26 -1.72 3.26 7.78
N HIS A 27 -3.01 3.12 8.04
CA HIS A 27 -4.05 3.58 7.13
C HIS A 27 -5.40 3.73 7.84
N THR A 28 -6.26 4.61 7.33
CA THR A 28 -7.60 4.84 7.87
C THR A 28 -8.48 5.61 6.90
N GLN A 29 -9.80 5.39 6.97
CA GLN A 29 -10.75 6.37 6.46
C GLN A 29 -10.60 7.68 7.23
N SER A 30 -10.57 8.80 6.51
CA SER A 30 -10.35 10.13 7.08
C SER A 30 -11.51 11.10 6.83
N SER A 31 -12.43 10.76 5.93
CA SER A 31 -13.70 11.48 5.76
C SER A 31 -14.80 10.58 5.21
N MET A 32 -16.04 10.78 5.67
CA MET A 32 -17.22 10.12 5.13
C MET A 32 -17.81 10.92 3.96
N ALA A 33 -18.20 12.18 4.18
CA ALA A 33 -18.89 12.98 3.16
C ALA A 33 -18.00 13.36 1.97
N ALA A 34 -16.70 13.55 2.19
CA ALA A 34 -15.75 13.83 1.12
C ALA A 34 -15.08 12.56 0.57
N GLU A 35 -15.45 11.39 1.10
CA GLU A 35 -14.89 10.08 0.72
C GLU A 35 -13.35 10.10 0.68
N GLN A 36 -12.74 10.35 1.84
CA GLN A 36 -11.28 10.47 1.95
C GLN A 36 -10.68 9.31 2.72
N TYR A 37 -9.48 8.94 2.29
CA TYR A 37 -8.67 7.88 2.87
C TYR A 37 -7.25 8.37 3.08
N CYS A 38 -6.62 7.90 4.14
CA CYS A 38 -5.22 8.20 4.44
C CYS A 38 -4.42 6.91 4.59
N PHE A 39 -3.18 6.94 4.15
CA PHE A 39 -2.20 5.89 4.35
C PHE A 39 -0.79 6.48 4.41
N TRP A 40 0.14 5.78 5.05
CA TRP A 40 1.52 6.24 5.20
C TRP A 40 2.49 5.31 4.50
N LEU A 41 3.43 5.89 3.75
CA LEU A 41 4.48 5.16 3.05
C LEU A 41 5.82 5.41 3.74
N SER A 42 6.57 4.34 4.01
CA SER A 42 7.94 4.44 4.49
C SER A 42 8.80 5.14 3.43
N LYS A 43 9.59 6.13 3.84
CA LYS A 43 10.55 6.82 2.96
C LYS A 43 11.68 5.91 2.51
N ALA A 44 11.86 4.76 3.14
CA ALA A 44 12.78 3.73 2.70
C ALA A 44 12.24 2.93 1.51
N ASN A 45 10.92 2.88 1.31
CA ASN A 45 10.32 2.03 0.29
C ASN A 45 10.48 2.63 -1.11
N HIS A 46 10.74 1.78 -2.10
CA HIS A 46 10.62 2.16 -3.50
C HIS A 46 9.21 2.66 -3.87
N THR A 47 8.16 2.10 -3.27
CA THR A 47 6.79 2.61 -3.43
C THR A 47 6.68 4.09 -3.08
N TYR A 48 7.44 4.58 -2.09
CA TYR A 48 7.51 6.02 -1.81
C TYR A 48 8.15 6.78 -2.98
N ARG A 49 9.27 6.33 -3.53
CA ARG A 49 9.91 6.97 -4.71
C ARG A 49 8.95 7.06 -5.90
N VAL A 50 8.25 5.97 -6.24
CA VAL A 50 7.28 5.95 -7.34
C VAL A 50 6.11 6.87 -7.02
N SER A 51 5.61 6.84 -5.77
CA SER A 51 4.49 7.68 -5.34
C SER A 51 4.72 9.18 -5.55
N LEU A 52 5.97 9.67 -5.53
CA LEU A 52 6.27 11.07 -5.80
C LEU A 52 5.81 11.51 -7.19
N ARG A 53 5.82 10.59 -8.16
CA ARG A 53 5.43 10.80 -9.56
C ARG A 53 4.03 10.28 -9.89
N SER A 54 3.35 9.62 -8.96
CA SER A 54 2.01 9.04 -9.16
C SER A 54 0.90 9.85 -8.49
N ALA A 55 -0.26 9.91 -9.14
CA ALA A 55 -1.48 10.47 -8.57
C ALA A 55 -2.45 9.38 -8.06
N LEU A 56 -2.41 8.18 -8.64
CA LEU A 56 -3.36 7.09 -8.35
C LEU A 56 -2.72 5.95 -7.57
N PHE A 57 -3.51 5.36 -6.68
CA PHE A 57 -3.09 4.26 -5.82
C PHE A 57 -4.18 3.20 -5.71
N GLY A 58 -3.79 1.94 -5.79
CA GLY A 58 -4.63 0.78 -5.52
C GLY A 58 -4.37 0.31 -4.10
N LEU A 59 -5.40 0.29 -3.27
CA LEU A 59 -5.36 -0.13 -1.88
C LEU A 59 -6.09 -1.46 -1.77
N HIS A 60 -5.35 -2.54 -1.52
CA HIS A 60 -5.86 -3.90 -1.43
C HIS A 60 -5.98 -4.31 0.03
N PHE A 61 -7.21 -4.49 0.51
CA PHE A 61 -7.51 -4.85 1.90
C PHE A 61 -7.29 -6.35 2.12
N LEU A 62 -6.26 -6.68 2.88
CA LEU A 62 -5.88 -8.06 3.11
C LEU A 62 -6.82 -8.73 4.11
N THR A 63 -7.19 -9.95 3.80
CA THR A 63 -7.93 -10.86 4.67
C THR A 63 -6.98 -11.86 5.31
N HIS A 64 -7.42 -12.54 6.38
CA HIS A 64 -6.63 -13.55 7.07
C HIS A 64 -6.03 -14.68 6.18
N VAL A 65 -6.54 -14.88 4.95
CA VAL A 65 -5.97 -15.86 4.00
C VAL A 65 -4.88 -15.31 3.10
N ASP A 66 -4.67 -13.99 3.09
CA ASP A 66 -3.75 -13.29 2.18
C ASP A 66 -2.32 -13.14 2.75
N LEU A 67 -1.95 -14.01 3.71
CA LEU A 67 -0.63 -13.97 4.37
C LEU A 67 0.53 -14.02 3.37
N ALA A 68 0.41 -14.84 2.31
CA ALA A 68 1.43 -14.93 1.27
C ALA A 68 1.64 -13.60 0.52
N MET A 69 0.57 -12.81 0.32
CA MET A 69 0.69 -11.47 -0.27
C MET A 69 1.32 -10.49 0.70
N ALA A 70 0.98 -10.58 1.99
CA ALA A 70 1.63 -9.77 3.02
C ALA A 70 3.13 -10.05 3.14
N GLU A 71 3.53 -11.32 3.17
CA GLU A 71 4.92 -11.75 3.11
C GLU A 71 5.63 -11.18 1.89
N HIS A 72 4.98 -11.31 0.73
CA HIS A 72 5.56 -10.88 -0.54
C HIS A 72 5.85 -9.38 -0.57
N PHE A 73 4.87 -8.55 -0.23
CA PHE A 73 4.97 -7.09 -0.27
C PHE A 73 5.57 -6.47 1.01
N GLY A 74 5.71 -7.24 2.10
CA GLY A 74 6.28 -6.79 3.36
C GLY A 74 7.79 -7.03 3.47
N THR A 75 8.30 -8.09 2.82
CA THR A 75 9.72 -8.47 2.88
C THR A 75 10.52 -8.02 1.65
N ARG A 76 9.83 -7.73 0.54
CA ARG A 76 10.46 -7.21 -0.69
C ARG A 76 10.17 -5.71 -0.78
N SER A 77 11.08 -4.91 -0.27
CA SER A 77 11.07 -3.47 -0.50
C SER A 77 11.82 -3.21 -1.81
N GLY A 78 11.12 -3.46 -2.91
CA GLY A 78 11.76 -3.67 -4.20
C GLY A 78 12.47 -2.43 -4.73
N GLU A 79 13.80 -2.43 -4.81
CA GLU A 79 14.47 -1.67 -5.87
C GLU A 79 14.17 -2.26 -7.26
N ASP A 80 13.56 -3.45 -7.31
CA ASP A 80 13.33 -4.21 -8.51
C ASP A 80 11.82 -4.31 -8.83
N THR A 81 11.50 -3.95 -10.07
CA THR A 81 10.22 -4.22 -10.76
C THR A 81 9.78 -5.70 -10.64
N ALA A 82 10.70 -6.61 -10.28
CA ALA A 82 10.44 -7.99 -9.93
C ALA A 82 9.38 -8.20 -8.82
N THR A 83 9.01 -7.17 -8.05
CA THR A 83 7.92 -7.26 -7.05
C THR A 83 6.61 -7.73 -7.70
N PHE A 84 6.36 -7.43 -8.98
CA PHE A 84 5.15 -7.90 -9.67
C PHE A 84 5.36 -9.18 -10.49
N SER A 85 6.58 -9.75 -10.50
CA SER A 85 6.86 -10.98 -11.24
C SER A 85 6.02 -12.14 -10.71
N GLY A 86 5.17 -12.71 -11.57
CA GLY A 86 4.26 -13.80 -11.22
C GLY A 86 2.98 -13.38 -10.48
N ILE A 87 2.74 -12.07 -10.33
CA ILE A 87 1.48 -11.54 -9.81
C ILE A 87 0.55 -11.23 -10.99
N ASP A 88 -0.65 -11.80 -10.96
CA ASP A 88 -1.69 -11.51 -11.95
C ASP A 88 -2.37 -10.17 -11.64
N LEU A 89 -2.28 -9.25 -12.58
CA LEU A 89 -2.90 -7.94 -12.51
C LEU A 89 -4.22 -7.91 -13.27
N ASP A 90 -5.11 -7.03 -12.84
CA ASP A 90 -6.36 -6.75 -13.54
C ASP A 90 -6.06 -5.96 -14.83
N PRO A 91 -6.35 -6.48 -16.03
CA PRO A 91 -6.04 -5.82 -17.30
C PRO A 91 -7.00 -4.68 -17.61
N ASP A 92 -8.15 -4.63 -16.94
CA ASP A 92 -9.21 -3.67 -17.23
C ASP A 92 -8.93 -2.29 -16.59
N ASP A 93 -8.00 -2.21 -15.63
CA ASP A 93 -7.54 -0.97 -15.02
C ASP A 93 -6.04 -0.78 -15.24
N SER A 94 -5.69 -0.15 -16.37
CA SER A 94 -4.29 0.14 -16.70
C SER A 94 -3.74 1.38 -15.99
N ALA A 95 -4.58 2.14 -15.27
CA ALA A 95 -4.17 3.38 -14.63
C ALA A 95 -3.47 3.12 -13.29
N VAL A 96 -3.74 1.98 -12.66
CA VAL A 96 -3.11 1.57 -11.41
C VAL A 96 -2.99 0.04 -11.31
N PRO A 97 -1.88 -0.53 -10.81
CA PRO A 97 -1.72 -1.98 -10.76
C PRO A 97 -2.67 -2.63 -9.74
N LEU A 98 -3.80 -3.19 -10.20
CA LEU A 98 -4.73 -3.90 -9.32
C LEU A 98 -4.42 -5.40 -9.30
N ILE A 99 -4.21 -5.98 -8.12
CA ILE A 99 -3.91 -7.41 -7.95
C ILE A 99 -5.20 -8.21 -8.02
N ARG A 100 -5.34 -9.10 -9.02
CA ARG A 100 -6.59 -9.85 -9.24
C ARG A 100 -6.96 -10.74 -8.06
N ALA A 101 -5.97 -11.32 -7.39
CA ALA A 101 -6.17 -12.19 -6.24
C ALA A 101 -6.72 -11.47 -4.99
N LEU A 102 -6.72 -10.13 -4.97
CA LEU A 102 -7.14 -9.30 -3.83
C LEU A 102 -8.39 -8.49 -4.22
N PRO A 103 -9.60 -9.06 -4.10
CA PRO A 103 -10.83 -8.45 -4.61
C PRO A 103 -11.38 -7.32 -3.73
N ASN A 104 -10.95 -7.24 -2.46
CA ASN A 104 -11.35 -6.16 -1.56
C ASN A 104 -10.39 -5.00 -1.77
N ARG A 105 -10.78 -4.03 -2.60
CA ARG A 105 -9.84 -3.01 -3.07
C ARG A 105 -10.49 -1.66 -3.29
N MET A 106 -9.66 -0.64 -3.32
CA MET A 106 -10.06 0.74 -3.53
C MET A 106 -9.05 1.42 -4.44
N VAL A 107 -9.53 2.22 -5.40
CA VAL A 107 -8.69 3.15 -6.14
C VAL A 107 -8.86 4.53 -5.52
N VAL A 108 -7.74 5.19 -5.22
CA VAL A 108 -7.72 6.53 -4.66
C VAL A 108 -6.82 7.47 -5.46
N GLU A 109 -7.21 8.74 -5.51
CA GLU A 109 -6.44 9.82 -6.10
C GLU A 109 -5.86 10.70 -5.00
N ARG A 110 -4.54 10.91 -5.02
CA ARG A 110 -3.83 11.73 -4.04
C ARG A 110 -4.32 13.18 -4.07
N ILE A 111 -4.68 13.67 -2.90
CA ILE A 111 -4.94 15.09 -2.63
C ILE A 111 -3.64 15.77 -2.20
N ALA A 112 -2.94 15.21 -1.21
CA ALA A 112 -1.69 15.76 -0.69
C ALA A 112 -0.76 14.66 -0.17
N MET A 113 0.53 15.00 -0.13
CA MET A 113 1.56 14.27 0.59
C MET A 113 2.09 15.18 1.70
N LEU A 114 2.03 14.71 2.93
CA LEU A 114 2.51 15.41 4.12
C LEU A 114 3.78 14.74 4.61
N ASP A 115 4.89 15.46 4.51
CA ASP A 115 6.15 15.09 5.15
C ASP A 115 6.32 15.96 6.41
N ASP A 116 6.26 15.32 7.58
CA ASP A 116 6.44 15.95 8.90
C ASP A 116 7.86 15.76 9.47
N GLY A 117 8.79 15.26 8.66
CA GLY A 117 10.16 14.96 9.05
C GLY A 117 10.40 13.54 9.57
N GLY A 118 9.35 12.72 9.69
CA GLY A 118 9.43 11.34 10.15
C GLY A 118 10.09 10.36 9.16
N ASP A 119 9.99 9.07 9.49
CA ASP A 119 10.39 7.96 8.61
C ASP A 119 9.34 7.58 7.57
N HIS A 120 8.11 8.09 7.72
CA HIS A 120 7.02 7.93 6.76
C HIS A 120 6.54 9.28 6.23
N VAL A 121 5.85 9.25 5.09
CA VAL A 121 5.03 10.38 4.61
C VAL A 121 3.56 9.98 4.63
N GLY A 122 2.70 10.91 5.04
CA GLY A 122 1.25 10.73 5.00
C GLY A 122 0.69 11.09 3.63
N ILE A 123 -0.12 10.21 3.05
CA ILE A 123 -0.89 10.49 1.84
C ILE A 123 -2.33 10.71 2.25
N THR A 124 -2.90 11.86 1.87
CA THR A 124 -4.35 12.06 1.89
C THR A 124 -4.87 11.87 0.48
N ALA A 125 -5.98 11.14 0.33
CA ALA A 125 -6.51 10.79 -0.97
C ALA A 125 -8.04 10.83 -0.97
N ARG A 126 -8.61 11.06 -2.15
CA ARG A 126 -10.04 10.92 -2.42
C ARG A 126 -10.30 9.55 -3.03
N VAL A 127 -11.36 8.88 -2.59
CA VAL A 127 -11.81 7.62 -3.18
C VAL A 127 -12.33 7.87 -4.60
N VAL A 128 -11.88 7.05 -5.55
CA VAL A 128 -12.32 7.05 -6.95
C VAL A 128 -13.29 5.89 -7.17
N SER A 129 -12.94 4.71 -6.68
CA SER A 129 -13.77 3.51 -6.72
C SER A 129 -13.44 2.60 -5.55
N ALA A 130 -14.39 1.76 -5.16
CA ALA A 130 -14.21 0.75 -4.14
C ALA A 130 -15.01 -0.51 -4.50
N GLU A 131 -14.39 -1.66 -4.30
CA GLU A 131 -14.94 -2.98 -4.57
C GLU A 131 -14.71 -3.87 -3.34
N ALA A 132 -15.71 -4.66 -2.98
CA ALA A 132 -15.60 -5.66 -1.91
C ALA A 132 -16.51 -6.85 -2.19
N SER A 133 -16.05 -8.04 -1.84
CA SER A 133 -16.82 -9.28 -1.98
C SER A 133 -17.78 -9.53 -0.80
N GLY A 134 -17.89 -8.57 0.11
CA GLY A 134 -18.67 -8.65 1.35
C GLY A 134 -17.80 -8.47 2.61
N PRO A 135 -18.36 -8.69 3.81
CA PRO A 135 -17.60 -8.64 5.05
C PRO A 135 -16.49 -9.69 5.09
N PHE A 136 -15.33 -9.34 5.64
CA PHE A 136 -14.17 -10.24 5.77
C PHE A 136 -13.46 -10.09 7.13
N ILE A 137 -12.68 -11.10 7.50
CA ILE A 137 -11.76 -11.04 8.64
C ILE A 137 -10.43 -10.47 8.13
N PRO A 138 -9.98 -9.30 8.58
CA PRO A 138 -8.75 -8.68 8.09
C PRO A 138 -7.52 -9.45 8.55
N LEU A 139 -6.48 -9.48 7.72
CA LEU A 139 -5.13 -9.80 8.18
C LEU A 139 -4.63 -8.64 9.04
N ARG A 140 -4.02 -8.94 10.18
CA ARG A 140 -3.57 -7.94 11.13
C ARG A 140 -2.07 -7.94 11.31
N THR A 141 -1.58 -6.86 11.90
CA THR A 141 -0.15 -6.67 12.18
C THR A 141 0.41 -7.77 13.08
N SER A 142 -0.37 -8.28 14.03
CA SER A 142 0.05 -9.38 14.91
C SER A 142 0.29 -10.69 14.15
N ASP A 143 -0.46 -10.96 13.08
CA ASP A 143 -0.34 -12.16 12.23
C ASP A 143 1.00 -12.21 11.48
N VAL A 144 1.60 -11.05 11.21
CA VAL A 144 2.85 -10.90 10.45
C VAL A 144 4.04 -10.47 11.30
N SER A 145 3.94 -10.59 12.62
CA SER A 145 4.98 -10.16 13.57
C SER A 145 6.35 -10.85 13.38
N HIS A 146 6.37 -11.97 12.66
CA HIS A 146 7.58 -12.72 12.32
C HIS A 146 8.29 -12.20 11.05
N LEU A 147 7.68 -11.29 10.30
CA LEU A 147 8.28 -10.73 9.09
C LEU A 147 9.39 -9.73 9.43
N VAL A 148 10.47 -9.81 8.67
CA VAL A 148 11.53 -8.81 8.67
C VAL A 148 11.26 -7.84 7.52
N PRO A 149 11.07 -6.54 7.78
CA PRO A 149 10.88 -5.56 6.72
C PRO A 149 12.06 -5.56 5.74
N GLY A 150 11.77 -5.38 4.45
CA GLY A 150 12.83 -5.29 3.43
C GLY A 150 13.80 -4.12 3.63
N HIS A 151 13.32 -3.02 4.23
CA HIS A 151 14.13 -1.89 4.68
C HIS A 151 13.80 -1.51 6.13
N GLY A 152 14.83 -1.14 6.89
CA GLY A 152 14.67 -0.60 8.24
C GLY A 152 14.12 0.83 8.26
N SER A 153 13.52 1.24 9.39
CA SER A 153 12.94 2.58 9.57
C SER A 153 13.97 3.72 9.53
N GLY A 154 15.26 3.43 9.70
CA GLY A 154 16.35 4.40 9.55
C GLY A 154 16.78 4.64 8.10
N GLU A 155 16.41 3.76 7.18
CA GLU A 155 16.81 3.84 5.77
C GLU A 155 15.99 4.90 5.02
N ARG A 156 16.55 5.43 3.94
CA ARG A 156 15.89 6.41 3.09
C ARG A 156 16.20 6.07 1.64
N ALA A 157 15.17 6.02 0.81
CA ALA A 157 15.32 5.80 -0.63
C ALA A 157 15.77 7.06 -1.37
N ILE A 158 15.62 8.24 -0.74
CA ILE A 158 16.08 9.54 -1.22
C ILE A 158 16.75 10.26 -0.06
N HIS A 159 17.95 10.77 -0.28
CA HIS A 159 18.67 11.64 0.65
C HIS A 159 18.53 13.10 0.20
N PRO A 160 18.25 14.05 1.11
CA PRO A 160 18.22 15.48 0.78
C PRO A 160 19.58 16.02 0.32
#